data_AF-A0A2D4M1I0-F1
#
_entry.id   AF-A0A2D4M1I0-F1
#
_cell.length_a   1.000
_cell.length_b   1.000
_cell.length_c   1.000
_cell.angle_alpha   90.00
_cell.angle_beta   90.00
_cell.angle_gamma   90.00
#
_symmetry.space_group_name_H-M   'P 1'
#
loop_
_entity.id
_entity.type
_entity.pdbx_description
1 polymer ?
#
loop_
_entity_poly.entity_id
_entity_poly.type
_entity_poly.pdbx_seq_one_letter_code
_entity_poly.pdbx_strand_id
1 'polypeptide(L)'
;VSRIVMEVCQALYDVYHHVVLLTRPREVIKGFSAKGFPHCIGVIDATHIPIIAPAHKAMEYINSRGYYSMVLQALVDHEGKFIDVYAGRSGKVHDAKIFRGSPIFRAMNQGTFGPSATMDIEGEQVKPVILGDLAYPLLP
;
A
#
# COMPACT_ATOMS: atom_id res chain seq x y z
N VAL A 1 2.78 0.26 -30.30
CA VAL A 1 2.19 -0.65 -29.30
C VAL A 1 1.94 0.04 -27.94
N SER A 2 2.80 0.94 -27.45
CA SER A 2 2.62 1.53 -26.10
C SER A 2 1.50 2.58 -25.95
N ARG A 3 1.13 3.32 -27.01
CA ARG A 3 0.14 4.42 -26.89
C ARG A 3 -1.26 3.93 -26.53
N ILE A 4 -1.71 2.85 -27.18
CA ILE A 4 -3.03 2.24 -26.93
C ILE A 4 -3.11 1.65 -25.52
N VAL A 5 -2.03 1.02 -25.03
CA VAL A 5 -1.99 0.50 -23.65
C VAL A 5 -2.13 1.64 -22.64
N MET A 6 -1.41 2.75 -22.84
CA MET A 6 -1.51 3.92 -21.96
C MET A 6 -2.89 4.59 -22.06
N GLU A 7 -3.45 4.72 -23.26
CA GLU A 7 -4.81 5.25 -23.47
C GLU A 7 -5.87 4.38 -22.77
N VAL A 8 -5.74 3.05 -22.84
CA VAL A 8 -6.66 2.12 -22.17
C VAL A 8 -6.46 2.15 -20.65
N CYS A 9 -5.22 2.14 -20.15
CA CYS A 9 -4.95 2.27 -18.72
C CYS A 9 -5.49 3.59 -18.15
N GLN A 10 -5.33 4.69 -18.89
CA GLN A 10 -5.85 5.99 -18.49
C GLN A 10 -7.38 6.01 -18.52
N ALA A 11 -8.01 5.48 -19.57
CA ALA A 11 -9.46 5.38 -19.64
C ALA A 11 -10.03 4.50 -18.51
N LEU A 12 -9.37 3.40 -18.17
CA LEU A 12 -9.74 2.57 -17.02
C LEU A 12 -9.57 3.32 -15.71
N TYR A 13 -8.51 4.09 -15.55
CA TYR A 13 -8.29 4.93 -14.37
C TYR A 13 -9.37 6.02 -14.24
N ASP A 14 -9.74 6.66 -15.34
CA ASP A 14 -10.75 7.73 -15.36
C ASP A 14 -12.17 7.18 -15.12
N VAL A 15 -12.48 5.96 -15.57
CA VAL A 15 -13.79 5.33 -15.35
C VAL A 15 -13.89 4.69 -13.97
N TYR A 16 -12.83 4.07 -13.49
CA TYR A 16 -12.79 3.34 -12.22
C TYR A 16 -11.91 4.04 -11.19
N HIS A 17 -12.04 5.37 -11.06
CA HIS A 17 -11.27 6.28 -10.20
C HIS A 17 -10.79 5.70 -8.85
N HIS A 18 -11.51 4.73 -8.28
CA HIS A 18 -11.06 3.87 -7.19
C HIS A 18 -11.35 2.38 -7.45
N VAL A 19 -10.39 1.61 -7.99
CA VAL A 19 -10.49 0.14 -8.08
C VAL A 19 -10.23 -0.53 -6.71
N VAL A 20 -9.55 0.17 -5.81
CA VAL A 20 -9.12 -0.38 -4.52
C VAL A 20 -9.62 0.52 -3.40
N LEU A 21 -10.61 0.03 -2.66
CA LEU A 21 -11.25 0.72 -1.55
C LEU A 21 -11.33 -0.23 -0.37
N LEU A 22 -11.10 0.29 0.83
CA LEU A 22 -11.39 -0.40 2.07
C LEU A 22 -12.90 -0.45 2.24
N THR A 23 -13.56 -1.37 1.54
CA THR A 23 -15.02 -1.41 1.43
C THR A 23 -15.69 -1.78 2.76
N ARG A 24 -14.98 -2.51 3.65
CA ARG A 24 -15.55 -3.07 4.89
C ARG A 24 -14.54 -3.16 6.06
N PRO A 25 -14.16 -2.03 6.68
CA PRO A 25 -13.15 -1.98 7.75
C PRO A 25 -13.38 -2.97 8.88
N ARG A 26 -14.65 -3.12 9.30
CA ARG A 26 -15.04 -4.00 10.40
C ARG A 26 -14.84 -5.48 10.07
N GLU A 27 -15.09 -5.87 8.82
CA GLU A 27 -14.86 -7.25 8.37
C GLU A 27 -13.36 -7.55 8.30
N VAL A 28 -12.57 -6.60 7.80
CA VAL A 28 -11.10 -6.71 7.76
C VAL A 28 -10.54 -6.89 9.17
N ILE A 29 -10.94 -6.02 10.12
CA ILE A 29 -10.52 -6.12 11.53
C ILE A 29 -10.91 -7.46 12.13
N LYS A 30 -12.18 -7.88 11.97
CA LYS A 30 -12.64 -9.17 12.51
C LYS A 30 -11.85 -10.34 11.92
N GLY A 31 -11.57 -10.28 10.62
CA GLY A 31 -10.81 -11.31 9.91
C GLY A 31 -9.36 -11.43 10.37
N PHE A 32 -8.68 -10.30 10.63
CA PHE A 32 -7.34 -10.32 11.21
C PHE A 32 -7.34 -10.67 12.70
N SER A 33 -8.33 -10.22 13.48
CA SER A 33 -8.48 -10.62 14.88
C SER A 33 -8.61 -12.14 15.02
N ALA A 34 -9.36 -12.80 14.13
CA ALA A 34 -9.46 -14.26 14.09
C ALA A 34 -8.13 -14.98 13.75
N LYS A 35 -7.15 -14.25 13.21
CA LYS A 35 -5.80 -14.72 12.91
C LYS A 35 -4.76 -14.31 13.96
N GLY A 36 -5.19 -13.72 15.07
CA GLY A 36 -4.32 -13.28 16.17
C GLY A 36 -3.77 -11.86 16.02
N PHE A 37 -4.29 -11.07 15.08
CA PHE A 37 -3.88 -9.67 14.88
C PHE A 37 -5.05 -8.73 15.20
N PRO A 38 -5.30 -8.47 16.50
CA PRO A 38 -6.41 -7.61 16.91
C PRO A 38 -6.25 -6.20 16.34
N HIS A 39 -7.38 -5.61 15.95
CA HIS A 39 -7.48 -4.24 15.44
C HIS A 39 -6.66 -3.93 14.18
N CYS A 40 -6.19 -4.96 13.46
CA CYS A 40 -5.48 -4.78 12.19
C CYS A 40 -6.44 -4.45 11.04
N ILE A 41 -6.13 -3.40 10.28
CA ILE A 41 -6.93 -2.93 9.13
C ILE A 41 -6.29 -3.26 7.77
N GLY A 42 -5.16 -3.96 7.77
CA GLY A 42 -4.51 -4.41 6.55
C GLY A 42 -3.05 -4.80 6.78
N VAL A 43 -2.50 -5.56 5.82
CA VAL A 43 -1.08 -5.86 5.72
C VAL A 43 -0.51 -5.14 4.52
N ILE A 44 0.60 -4.42 4.69
CA ILE A 44 1.26 -3.63 3.66
C ILE A 44 2.59 -4.25 3.29
N ASP A 45 2.87 -4.27 1.99
CA ASP A 45 4.18 -4.66 1.46
C ASP A 45 4.44 -3.94 0.13
N ALA A 46 5.68 -3.99 -0.34
CA ALA A 46 6.12 -3.45 -1.61
C ALA A 46 6.80 -4.52 -2.48
N THR A 47 6.51 -4.48 -3.77
CA THR A 47 7.15 -5.37 -4.75
C THR A 47 7.74 -4.58 -5.91
N HIS A 48 8.84 -5.10 -6.45
CA HIS A 48 9.52 -4.54 -7.60
C HIS A 48 8.94 -5.12 -8.89
N ILE A 49 8.34 -4.25 -9.70
CA ILE A 49 7.89 -4.57 -11.05
C ILE A 49 9.04 -4.26 -12.02
N PRO A 50 9.59 -5.27 -12.73
CA PRO A 50 10.65 -5.04 -13.71
C PRO A 50 10.20 -4.12 -14.83
N ILE A 51 11.06 -3.20 -15.25
CA ILE A 51 10.78 -2.28 -16.35
C ILE A 51 11.95 -2.16 -17.32
N ILE A 52 11.65 -1.70 -18.53
CA ILE A 52 12.66 -1.11 -19.42
C ILE A 52 12.81 0.35 -18.99
N ALA A 53 13.91 0.68 -18.31
CA ALA A 53 14.11 2.02 -17.79
C ALA A 53 14.31 3.06 -18.92
N PRO A 54 13.82 4.30 -18.74
CA PRO A 54 14.12 5.37 -19.68
C PRO A 54 15.64 5.61 -19.76
N ALA A 55 16.20 5.68 -20.96
CA ALA A 55 17.65 5.78 -21.17
C ALA A 55 18.32 6.93 -20.39
N HIS A 56 17.63 8.07 -20.27
CA HIS A 56 18.13 9.27 -19.58
C HIS A 56 18.01 9.23 -18.04
N LYS A 57 17.33 8.22 -17.47
CA LYS A 57 17.08 8.07 -16.02
C LYS A 57 17.30 6.66 -15.50
N ALA A 58 17.95 5.77 -16.27
CA ALA A 58 18.07 4.35 -15.93
C ALA A 58 18.61 4.10 -14.52
N MET A 59 19.62 4.89 -14.09
CA MET A 59 20.24 4.81 -12.76
C MET A 59 19.31 5.17 -11.60
N GLU A 60 18.17 5.81 -11.86
CA GLU A 60 17.14 6.06 -10.85
C GLU A 60 16.30 4.81 -10.59
N TYR A 61 16.18 3.90 -11.55
CA TYR A 61 15.29 2.73 -11.47
C TYR A 61 16.02 1.44 -11.09
N ILE A 62 17.34 1.45 -11.00
CA ILE A 62 18.10 0.27 -10.56
C ILE A 62 17.84 0.02 -9.07
N ASN A 63 17.38 -1.19 -8.75
CA ASN A 63 17.16 -1.62 -7.37
C ASN A 63 18.42 -2.24 -6.75
N SER A 64 18.34 -2.61 -5.48
CA SER A 64 19.42 -3.28 -4.74
C SER A 64 19.78 -4.67 -5.28
N ARG A 65 18.92 -5.26 -6.13
CA ARG A 65 19.14 -6.55 -6.80
C ARG A 65 19.74 -6.39 -8.20
N GLY A 66 20.13 -5.18 -8.61
CA GLY A 66 20.86 -4.92 -9.85
C GLY A 66 20.01 -4.88 -11.12
N TYR A 67 18.68 -4.86 -11.03
CA TYR A 67 17.79 -4.73 -12.19
C TYR A 67 16.91 -3.48 -12.11
N TYR A 68 16.43 -3.01 -13.27
CA TYR A 68 15.56 -1.84 -13.35
C TYR A 68 14.13 -2.21 -12.97
N SER A 69 13.55 -1.45 -12.04
CA SER A 69 12.20 -1.70 -11.56
C SER A 69 11.48 -0.42 -11.12
N MET A 70 10.16 -0.51 -11.07
CA MET A 70 9.29 0.40 -10.37
C MET A 70 8.66 -0.32 -9.19
N VAL A 71 8.44 0.38 -8.09
CA VAL A 71 7.82 -0.20 -6.90
C VAL A 71 6.31 -0.08 -7.00
N LEU A 72 5.63 -1.17 -6.62
CA LEU A 72 4.21 -1.24 -6.32
C LEU A 72 4.08 -1.57 -4.84
N GLN A 73 3.57 -0.61 -4.07
CA GLN A 73 3.13 -0.82 -2.69
C GLN A 73 1.67 -1.27 -2.72
N ALA A 74 1.34 -2.29 -1.94
CA ALA A 74 -0.02 -2.79 -1.82
C ALA A 74 -0.39 -2.98 -0.35
N LEU A 75 -1.60 -2.56 0.00
CA LEU A 75 -2.27 -2.91 1.25
C LEU A 75 -3.32 -3.97 0.94
N VAL A 76 -3.34 -5.07 1.69
CA VAL A 76 -4.28 -6.17 1.51
C VAL A 76 -5.08 -6.48 2.78
N ASP A 77 -6.27 -7.04 2.59
CA ASP A 77 -7.12 -7.51 3.69
C ASP A 77 -6.70 -8.90 4.21
N HIS A 78 -7.46 -9.40 5.18
CA HIS A 78 -7.27 -10.72 5.79
C HIS A 78 -7.45 -11.90 4.82
N GLU A 79 -8.01 -11.69 3.63
CA GLU A 79 -8.15 -12.67 2.56
C GLU A 79 -7.11 -12.48 1.45
N GLY A 80 -6.20 -11.50 1.58
CA GLY A 80 -5.20 -11.16 0.58
C GLY A 80 -5.74 -10.34 -0.59
N LYS A 81 -6.94 -9.75 -0.47
CA LYS A 81 -7.50 -8.88 -1.50
C LYS A 81 -6.93 -7.47 -1.34
N PHE A 82 -6.61 -6.83 -2.46
CA PHE A 82 -6.12 -5.45 -2.45
C PHE A 82 -7.18 -4.50 -1.86
N ILE A 83 -6.71 -3.65 -0.94
CA ILE A 83 -7.46 -2.56 -0.31
C ILE A 83 -6.93 -1.19 -0.75
N ASP A 84 -5.62 -1.07 -0.94
CA ASP A 84 -4.98 0.11 -1.55
C ASP A 84 -3.78 -0.34 -2.40
N VAL A 85 -3.52 0.38 -3.50
CA VAL A 85 -2.34 0.14 -4.34
C VAL A 85 -1.73 1.48 -4.73
N TYR A 86 -0.41 1.61 -4.50
CA TYR A 86 0.38 2.78 -4.86
C TYR A 86 1.59 2.35 -5.67
N ALA A 87 1.56 2.65 -6.97
CA ALA A 87 2.63 2.32 -7.91
C ALA A 87 3.25 3.60 -8.51
N GLY A 88 4.40 3.46 -9.15
CA GLY A 88 5.01 4.57 -9.91
C GLY A 88 6.36 5.05 -9.37
N ARG A 89 6.77 4.55 -8.20
CA ARG A 89 8.03 4.97 -7.55
C ARG A 89 9.20 4.22 -8.16
N SER A 90 10.38 4.85 -8.21
CA SER A 90 11.56 4.17 -8.74
C SER A 90 12.02 3.04 -7.81
N GLY A 91 12.56 1.96 -8.39
CA GLY A 91 13.08 0.80 -7.67
C GLY A 91 14.27 1.07 -6.75
N LYS A 92 14.80 2.29 -6.73
CA LYS A 92 15.88 2.71 -5.83
C LYS A 92 15.37 3.27 -4.50
N VAL A 93 14.08 3.61 -4.42
CA VAL A 93 13.48 4.23 -3.24
C VAL A 93 13.14 3.16 -2.20
N HIS A 94 13.54 3.36 -0.94
CA HIS A 94 13.17 2.48 0.17
C HIS A 94 11.67 2.52 0.49
N ASP A 95 11.13 1.40 0.94
CA ASP A 95 9.69 1.20 1.22
C ASP A 95 9.15 2.22 2.24
N ALA A 96 9.89 2.51 3.32
CA ALA A 96 9.54 3.56 4.28
C ALA A 96 9.28 4.93 3.61
N LYS A 97 10.07 5.28 2.59
CA LYS A 97 9.95 6.55 1.87
C LYS A 97 8.82 6.52 0.85
N ILE A 98 8.52 5.35 0.29
CA ILE A 98 7.35 5.13 -0.57
C ILE A 98 6.08 5.27 0.27
N PHE A 99 6.04 4.62 1.44
CA PHE A 99 4.92 4.67 2.36
C PHE A 99 4.63 6.09 2.83
N ARG A 100 5.62 6.82 3.35
CA ARG A 100 5.43 8.22 3.77
C ARG A 100 4.95 9.14 2.64
N GLY A 101 5.26 8.80 1.40
CA GLY A 101 4.83 9.53 0.21
C GLY A 101 3.51 9.04 -0.40
N SER A 102 2.90 8.00 0.16
CA SER A 102 1.68 7.39 -0.38
C SER A 102 0.40 8.08 0.15
N PRO A 103 -0.70 8.08 -0.62
CA PRO A 103 -1.97 8.64 -0.16
C PRO A 103 -2.48 8.00 1.13
N ILE A 104 -2.24 6.69 1.30
CA ILE A 104 -2.69 5.94 2.47
C ILE A 104 -2.06 6.46 3.77
N PHE A 105 -0.77 6.79 3.78
CA PHE A 105 -0.11 7.38 4.94
C PHE A 105 -0.74 8.72 5.36
N ARG A 106 -1.13 9.55 4.38
CA ARG A 106 -1.84 10.80 4.65
C ARG A 106 -3.22 10.53 5.24
N ALA A 107 -3.97 9.59 4.67
CA ALA A 107 -5.31 9.24 5.13
C ALA A 107 -5.30 8.70 6.58
N MET A 108 -4.31 7.87 6.92
CA MET A 108 -4.09 7.40 8.30
C MET A 108 -3.80 8.54 9.27
N ASN A 109 -2.86 9.44 8.94
CA ASN A 109 -2.53 10.58 9.81
C ASN A 109 -3.70 11.55 10.00
N GLN A 110 -4.61 11.61 9.04
CA GLN A 110 -5.84 12.42 9.12
C GLN A 110 -7.00 11.68 9.80
N GLY A 111 -6.83 10.41 10.17
CA GLY A 111 -7.91 9.58 10.75
C GLY A 111 -9.05 9.29 9.78
N THR A 112 -8.81 9.42 8.47
CA THR A 112 -9.80 9.19 7.39
C THR A 112 -9.69 7.80 6.78
N PHE A 113 -8.66 7.04 7.17
CA PHE A 113 -8.50 5.64 6.77
C PHE A 113 -8.90 4.69 7.91
N GLY A 114 -9.91 3.84 7.65
CA GLY A 114 -10.42 2.91 8.66
C GLY A 114 -11.30 3.57 9.72
N PRO A 115 -11.73 2.81 10.74
CA PRO A 115 -12.55 3.34 11.83
C PRO A 115 -11.71 4.19 12.79
N SER A 116 -12.23 5.32 13.25
CA SER A 116 -11.50 6.17 14.22
C SER A 116 -11.56 5.66 15.67
N ALA A 117 -12.32 4.59 15.94
CA ALA A 117 -12.48 4.04 17.27
C ALA A 117 -11.24 3.26 17.71
N THR A 118 -10.87 3.35 18.99
CA THR A 118 -9.85 2.52 19.62
C THR A 118 -10.43 1.17 20.07
N MET A 119 -9.58 0.18 20.24
CA MET A 119 -9.91 -1.13 20.81
C MET A 119 -9.12 -1.32 22.10
N ASP A 120 -9.79 -1.81 23.15
CA ASP A 120 -9.09 -2.24 24.37
C ASP A 120 -8.37 -3.56 24.10
N ILE A 121 -7.05 -3.55 24.25
CA ILE A 121 -6.20 -4.72 24.14
C ILE A 121 -5.36 -4.77 25.41
N GLU A 122 -5.67 -5.74 26.29
CA GLU A 122 -4.97 -5.91 27.58
C GLU A 122 -4.98 -4.67 28.48
N GLY A 123 -6.06 -3.87 28.43
CA GLY A 123 -6.20 -2.64 29.21
C GLY A 123 -5.60 -1.39 28.56
N GLU A 124 -5.06 -1.50 27.35
CA GLU A 124 -4.53 -0.38 26.57
C GLU A 124 -5.46 -0.05 25.40
N GLN A 125 -5.67 1.26 25.16
CA GLN A 125 -6.49 1.73 24.04
C GLN A 125 -5.65 1.83 22.77
N VAL A 126 -5.81 0.84 21.89
CA VAL A 126 -5.02 0.71 20.67
C VAL A 126 -5.80 1.24 19.48
N LYS A 127 -5.20 2.12 18.67
CA LYS A 127 -5.78 2.57 17.40
C LYS A 127 -5.72 1.46 16.34
N PRO A 128 -6.49 1.55 15.25
CA PRO A 128 -6.35 0.60 14.16
C PRO A 128 -4.92 0.61 13.59
N VAL A 129 -4.36 -0.57 13.34
CA VAL A 129 -2.98 -0.72 12.89
C VAL A 129 -2.89 -1.33 11.50
N ILE A 130 -1.86 -0.94 10.74
CA ILE A 130 -1.42 -1.66 9.54
C ILE A 130 -0.16 -2.43 9.90
N LEU A 131 -0.12 -3.71 9.54
CA LEU A 131 1.07 -4.54 9.70
C LEU A 131 1.93 -4.43 8.44
N GLY A 132 3.23 -4.24 8.59
CA GLY A 132 4.19 -4.27 7.49
C GLY A 132 5.47 -4.97 7.92
N ASP A 133 6.40 -5.15 6.99
CA ASP A 133 7.73 -5.63 7.31
C ASP A 133 8.55 -4.59 8.10
N LEU A 134 9.78 -4.93 8.47
CA LEU A 134 10.67 -4.02 9.23
C LEU A 134 11.00 -2.72 8.49
N ALA A 135 10.79 -2.66 7.17
CA ALA A 135 11.00 -1.44 6.39
C ALA A 135 9.84 -0.45 6.54
N TYR A 136 8.69 -0.87 7.10
CA TYR A 136 7.60 0.03 7.46
C TYR A 136 7.72 0.47 8.93
N PRO A 137 7.67 1.79 9.21
CA PRO A 137 7.64 2.25 10.59
C PRO A 137 6.34 1.78 11.26
N LEU A 138 6.44 1.28 12.50
CA LEU A 138 5.26 1.14 13.37
C LEU A 138 4.69 2.54 13.59
N LEU A 139 3.55 2.84 12.96
CA LEU A 139 2.83 4.09 13.18
C LEU A 139 1.80 3.88 14.29
N PRO A 140 1.73 4.78 15.28
CA PRO A 140 0.77 4.74 16.37
C PRO A 140 -0.66 5.15 15.97
#